data_AF-A0A3B1C693-F1
#
_entry.id   AF-A0A3B1C693-F1
#
_cell.length_a   1.000
_cell.length_b   1.000
_cell.length_c   1.000
_cell.angle_alpha   90.00
_cell.angle_beta   90.00
_cell.angle_gamma   90.00
#
_symmetry.space_group_name_H-M   'P 1'
#
loop_
_entity.id
_entity.type
_entity.pdbx_description
1 polymer ?
#
loop_
_entity_poly.entity_id
_entity_poly.type
_entity_poly.pdbx_seq_one_letter_code
_entity_poly.pdbx_strand_id
1 'polypeptide(L)' 'MSAPDRLLFSGIEDIRREIEKTPKPDIIPDQTIELGPCGMGMPVLKSSWALNSMEPGQVLKTESGHP' A
#
# COMPACT_ATOMS: atom_id res chain seq x y z
N MET A 1 25.89 -24.08 11.44
CA MET A 1 24.69 -23.23 11.34
C MET A 1 24.53 -22.91 9.87
N SER A 2 23.53 -23.49 9.20
CA SER A 2 23.30 -23.28 7.78
C SER A 2 22.87 -21.84 7.55
N ALA A 3 23.56 -21.12 6.67
CA ALA A 3 23.12 -19.80 6.23
C ALA A 3 21.68 -19.94 5.67
N PRO A 4 20.80 -18.94 5.88
CA PRO A 4 19.49 -18.98 5.25
C PRO A 4 19.71 -19.00 3.73
N ASP A 5 18.99 -19.91 3.05
CA ASP A 5 18.96 -20.02 1.59
C ASP A 5 18.82 -18.62 1.00
N ARG A 6 19.91 -18.13 0.38
CA ARG A 6 19.85 -16.92 -0.44
C ARG A 6 18.88 -17.25 -1.57
N LEU A 7 17.68 -16.69 -1.51
CA LEU A 7 16.72 -16.77 -2.61
C LEU A 7 17.44 -16.31 -3.88
N LEU A 8 17.76 -17.27 -4.74
CA LEU A 8 18.40 -17.04 -6.04
C LEU A 8 17.33 -16.49 -6.97
N PHE A 9 16.98 -15.22 -6.78
CA PHE A 9 16.13 -14.49 -7.71
C PHE A 9 16.94 -14.28 -8.99
N SER A 10 16.57 -15.00 -10.06
CA SER A 10 17.22 -14.89 -11.36
C SER A 10 16.62 -13.76 -12.21
N GLY A 11 15.47 -13.21 -11.81
CA GLY A 11 14.83 -12.08 -12.46
C GLY A 11 13.54 -11.60 -11.77
N ILE A 12 12.88 -10.62 -12.38
CA ILE A 12 11.65 -9.99 -11.86
C ILE A 12 10.52 -11.01 -11.68
N GLU A 13 10.45 -12.03 -12.53
CA GLU A 13 9.40 -13.06 -12.46
C GLU A 13 9.52 -13.95 -11.21
N ASP A 14 10.74 -14.24 -10.75
CA ASP A 14 10.94 -14.97 -9.50
C ASP A 14 10.49 -14.15 -8.29
N ILE A 15 10.76 -12.84 -8.32
CA ILE A 15 10.33 -11.90 -7.29
C ILE A 15 8.80 -11.83 -7.26
N ARG A 16 8.14 -11.72 -8.43
CA ARG A 16 6.66 -11.70 -8.53
C ARG A 16 6.05 -12.96 -7.93
N ARG A 17 6.56 -14.14 -8.29
CA ARG A 17 6.08 -15.43 -7.76
C ARG A 17 6.25 -15.55 -6.26
N GLU A 18 7.36 -15.07 -5.71
CA GLU A 18 7.59 -15.11 -4.27
C GLU A 18 6.67 -14.15 -3.50
N ILE A 19 6.43 -12.96 -4.05
CA ILE A 19 5.43 -12.02 -3.53
C ILE A 19 4.02 -12.64 -3.53
N GLU A 20 3.66 -13.37 -4.58
CA GLU A 20 2.35 -14.05 -4.66
C GLU A 20 2.17 -15.18 -3.66
N LYS A 21 3.25 -15.91 -3.34
CA LYS A 21 3.23 -16.98 -2.32
C LYS A 21 3.17 -16.45 -0.89
N THR A 22 3.61 -15.21 -0.69
CA THR A 22 3.61 -14.58 0.62
C THR A 22 2.17 -14.32 1.05
N PRO A 23 1.70 -14.83 2.21
CA PRO A 23 0.37 -14.52 2.71
C PRO A 23 0.20 -13.01 2.80
N LYS A 24 -0.76 -12.48 2.05
CA LYS A 24 -1.07 -11.06 2.10
C LYS A 24 -1.77 -10.79 3.43
N PRO A 25 -1.28 -9.84 4.25
CA PRO A 25 -2.00 -9.47 5.45
C PRO A 25 -3.38 -8.95 5.05
N ASP A 26 -4.41 -9.43 5.75
CA ASP A 26 -5.75 -8.88 5.62
C ASP A 26 -5.79 -7.56 6.39
N ILE A 27 -5.47 -6.48 5.69
CA ILE A 27 -5.45 -5.13 6.25
C ILE A 27 -6.86 -4.57 6.13
N ILE A 28 -7.56 -4.49 7.26
CA ILE A 28 -8.87 -3.83 7.37
C ILE A 28 -8.60 -2.34 7.63
N PRO A 29 -8.94 -1.43 6.70
CA PRO A 29 -8.73 -0.01 6.91
C PRO A 29 -9.77 0.58 7.88
N ASP A 30 -9.33 1.49 8.74
CA ASP A 30 -10.22 2.30 9.59
C ASP A 30 -10.97 3.36 8.79
N GLN A 31 -10.31 3.87 7.74
CA GLN A 31 -10.87 4.89 6.87
C GLN A 31 -10.47 4.64 5.41
N THR A 32 -11.40 4.90 4.49
CA THR A 32 -11.15 4.86 3.04
C THR A 32 -11.48 6.22 2.44
N ILE A 33 -10.59 6.74 1.60
CA ILE A 33 -10.82 8.00 0.86
C ILE A 33 -10.61 7.83 -0.64
N GLU A 34 -11.45 8.52 -1.42
CA GLU A 34 -11.30 8.69 -2.86
C GLU A 34 -10.53 9.99 -3.14
N LEU A 35 -9.33 9.88 -3.70
CA LEU A 35 -8.47 11.04 -3.97
C LEU A 35 -9.03 11.93 -5.09
N GLY A 36 -9.80 11.35 -6.02
CA GLY A 36 -10.37 12.08 -7.15
C GLY A 36 -9.31 12.50 -8.19
N PRO A 37 -9.64 13.41 -9.11
CA PRO A 37 -8.74 13.80 -10.21
C PRO A 37 -7.52 14.57 -9.71
N CYS A 38 -6.39 14.46 -10.43
CA CYS A 38 -5.10 15.10 -10.11
C CYS A 38 -5.07 16.64 -10.27
N GLY A 39 -6.23 17.30 -10.28
CA GLY A 39 -6.33 18.76 -10.38
C GLY A 39 -6.18 19.46 -9.03
N MET A 40 -5.54 20.64 -9.03
CA MET A 40 -5.50 21.57 -7.88
C MET A 40 -4.89 21.01 -6.58
N GLY A 41 -4.12 19.91 -6.65
CA GLY A 41 -3.54 19.29 -5.45
C GLY A 41 -4.55 18.56 -4.56
N MET A 42 -5.74 18.26 -5.08
CA MET A 42 -6.82 17.59 -4.33
C MET A 42 -6.41 16.27 -3.65
N PRO A 43 -5.57 15.39 -4.26
CA PRO A 43 -5.09 14.20 -3.56
C PRO A 43 -4.35 14.52 -2.27
N VAL A 44 -3.50 15.55 -2.27
CA VAL A 44 -2.72 15.95 -1.09
C VAL A 44 -3.64 16.55 -0.03
N LEU A 45 -4.57 17.41 -0.43
CA LEU A 45 -5.53 18.04 0.49
C LEU A 45 -6.41 17.01 1.18
N LYS A 46 -6.98 16.06 0.42
CA LYS A 46 -7.82 15.00 0.98
C LYS A 46 -7.05 14.07 1.92
N SER A 47 -5.83 13.68 1.56
CA SER A 47 -4.96 12.91 2.44
C SER A 47 -4.66 13.67 3.73
N SER A 48 -4.35 14.96 3.64
CA SER A 48 -4.09 15.80 4.82
C SER A 48 -5.31 15.91 5.73
N TRP A 49 -6.50 16.14 5.16
CA TRP A 49 -7.73 16.20 5.96
C TRP A 49 -8.06 14.87 6.64
N ALA A 50 -7.89 13.75 5.95
CA ALA A 50 -8.11 12.43 6.55
C ALA A 50 -7.13 12.17 7.71
N LEU A 51 -5.83 12.39 7.48
CA LEU A 51 -4.81 12.17 8.50
C LEU A 51 -4.99 13.04 9.75
N ASN A 52 -5.48 14.28 9.60
CA ASN A 52 -5.75 15.16 10.74
C ASN A 52 -6.98 14.72 11.58
N SER A 53 -7.83 13.84 11.04
CA SER A 53 -8.99 13.29 11.75
C SER A 53 -8.76 11.89 12.32
N MET A 54 -7.60 11.30 12.06
CA MET A 54 -7.27 9.93 12.46
C MET A 54 -6.43 9.89 13.73
N GLU A 55 -6.61 8.82 14.49
CA GLU A 55 -5.80 8.52 15.67
C GLU A 55 -4.50 7.79 15.28
N PRO A 56 -3.41 7.93 16.06
CA PRO A 56 -2.18 7.20 15.82
C PRO A 56 -2.39 5.69 15.78
N GLY A 57 -1.89 5.05 14.73
CA GLY A 57 -2.00 3.60 14.52
C GLY A 57 -3.17 3.16 13.65
N GLN A 58 -4.08 4.06 13.29
CA GLN A 58 -5.14 3.78 12.32
C GLN A 58 -4.60 3.65 10.89
N VAL A 59 -5.28 2.85 10.08
CA VAL A 59 -4.91 2.55 8.70
C VAL A 59 -5.83 3.29 7.72
N LEU A 60 -5.23 4.12 6.86
CA LEU A 60 -5.92 4.83 5.78
C LEU A 60 -5.74 4.08 4.45
N LYS A 61 -6.85 3.69 3.83
CA LYS A 61 -6.86 3.23 2.43
C LYS A 61 -7.17 4.40 1.51
N THR A 62 -6.34 4.60 0.49
CA THR A 62 -6.57 5.61 -0.54
C THR A 62 -6.85 4.94 -1.88
N GLU A 63 -7.89 5.40 -2.57
CA GLU A 63 -8.23 4.96 -3.92
C GLU A 63 -8.08 6.14 -4.89
N SER A 64 -7.56 5.86 -6.08
CA SER A 64 -7.46 6.84 -7.16
C SER A 64 -8.02 6.25 -8.44
N GLY A 65 -8.89 7.01 -9.10
CA GLY A 65 -9.43 6.67 -10.41
C GLY A 65 -8.57 7.15 -11.58
N HIS A 66 -7.29 7.50 -11.34
CA HIS A 66 -6.39 7.90 -12.41
C HIS A 66 -5.93 6.63 -13.15
N PRO A 67 -6.06 6.57 -14.49
CA PRO A 67 -5.50 5.46 -15.28
C PRO A 67 -3.98 5.39 -15.17
#